data_AF-A0A937QZH9-F1
#
_entry.id   AF-A0A937QZH9-F1
#
_cell.length_a   1.000
_cell.length_b   1.000
_cell.length_c   1.000
_cell.angle_alpha   90.00
_cell.angle_beta   90.00
_cell.angle_gamma   90.00
#
_symmetry.space_group_name_H-M   'P 1'
#
loop_
_entity.id
_entity.type
_entity.pdbx_description
1 polymer ?
#
loop_
_entity_poly.entity_id
_entity_poly.type
_entity_poly.pdbx_seq_one_letter_code
_entity_poly.pdbx_strand_id
1 'polypeptide(L)' 'MNKKAILAKGGASSYSRKGLDEISEVVKTAGAKGLAWIKINEEGWQSSLTKFFKEEDIEVLNKRLNAEPS' A
#
# COMPACT_ATOMS: atom_id res chain seq x y z
N MET A 1 9.00 -9.84 13.26
CA MET A 1 8.03 -9.97 12.15
C MET A 1 8.72 -9.61 10.84
N ASN A 2 8.82 -10.54 9.88
CA ASN A 2 9.33 -10.25 8.53
C ASN A 2 8.18 -9.68 7.67
N LYS A 3 7.94 -8.37 7.74
CA LYS A 3 7.02 -7.67 6.83
C LYS A 3 7.83 -7.20 5.62
N LYS A 4 7.37 -7.51 4.41
CA LYS A 4 7.95 -7.05 3.15
C LYS A 4 6.92 -6.22 2.40
N ALA A 5 7.39 -5.24 1.63
CA ALA A 5 6.56 -4.41 0.78
C ALA A 5 7.26 -4.21 -0.57
N ILE A 6 6.48 -3.96 -1.61
CA ILE A 6 6.95 -3.65 -2.96
C ILE A 6 6.31 -2.34 -3.42
N LEU A 7 7.06 -1.53 -4.16
CA LEU A 7 6.53 -0.32 -4.79
C LEU A 7 5.96 -0.68 -6.17
N ALA A 8 4.67 -0.41 -6.37
CA ALA A 8 4.05 -0.41 -7.68
C ALA A 8 4.07 1.02 -8.26
N LYS A 9 5.08 1.34 -9.08
CA LYS A 9 5.23 2.68 -9.69
C LYS A 9 4.00 3.00 -10.57
N GLY A 10 3.41 4.19 -10.40
CA GLY A 10 2.17 4.59 -11.08
C GLY A 10 0.93 3.79 -10.65
N GLY A 11 1.04 2.96 -9.60
CA GLY A 11 -0.05 2.13 -9.13
C GLY A 11 -1.19 2.95 -8.52
N ALA A 12 -0.91 4.13 -7.99
CA ALA A 12 -1.94 4.98 -7.40
C ALA A 12 -2.96 5.43 -8.45
N SER A 13 -2.55 6.00 -9.58
CA SER A 13 -3.46 6.30 -10.70
C SER A 13 -4.07 5.06 -11.37
N SER A 14 -3.34 3.94 -11.41
CA SER A 14 -3.77 2.73 -12.13
C SER A 14 -4.81 1.89 -11.40
N TYR A 15 -4.82 1.90 -10.06
CA TYR A 15 -5.70 1.05 -9.27
C TYR A 15 -6.76 1.84 -8.50
N SER A 16 -8.01 1.39 -8.65
CA SER A 16 -9.11 1.79 -7.76
C SER A 16 -9.00 1.04 -6.43
N ARG A 17 -9.63 1.59 -5.39
CA ARG A 17 -9.72 0.92 -4.08
C ARG A 17 -10.34 -0.48 -4.20
N LYS A 18 -11.44 -0.59 -4.96
CA LYS A 18 -12.12 -1.87 -5.21
C LYS A 18 -11.18 -2.88 -5.88
N GLY A 19 -10.42 -2.45 -6.88
CA GLY A 19 -9.45 -3.32 -7.56
C GLY A 19 -8.34 -3.81 -6.63
N LEU A 20 -7.84 -2.97 -5.72
CA LEU A 20 -6.85 -3.38 -4.72
C LEU A 20 -7.42 -4.40 -3.72
N ASP A 21 -8.68 -4.22 -3.32
CA ASP A 21 -9.38 -5.17 -2.47
C ASP A 21 -9.61 -6.52 -3.21
N GLU A 22 -9.94 -6.49 -4.50
CA GLU A 22 -10.02 -7.70 -5.35
C GLU A 22 -8.67 -8.42 -5.48
N ILE A 23 -7.56 -7.69 -5.65
CA ILE A 23 -6.21 -8.28 -5.64
C ILE A 23 -5.92 -8.96 -4.29
N SER A 24 -6.38 -8.39 -3.18
CA SER A 24 -6.26 -9.00 -1.86
C SER A 24 -6.98 -10.35 -1.77
N GLU A 25 -8.12 -10.50 -2.44
CA GLU A 25 -8.81 -11.79 -2.54
C GLU A 25 -8.05 -12.77 -3.46
N VAL A 26 -7.49 -12.30 -4.56
CA VAL A 26 -6.68 -13.15 -5.47
C VAL A 26 -5.48 -13.76 -4.74
N VAL A 27 -4.71 -12.99 -3.96
CA VAL A 27 -3.55 -13.55 -3.25
C VAL A 27 -3.94 -14.58 -2.19
N LYS A 28 -5.17 -14.52 -1.66
CA LYS A 28 -5.66 -15.56 -0.73
C LYS A 28 -5.81 -16.90 -1.41
N THR A 29 -6.21 -16.91 -2.69
CA THR A 29 -6.24 -18.14 -3.50
C THR A 29 -4.85 -18.76 -3.68
N ALA A 30 -3.79 -17.92 -3.63
CA ALA A 30 -2.40 -18.35 -3.66
C ALA A 30 -1.83 -18.70 -2.26
N GLY A 31 -2.68 -18.82 -1.23
CA GLY A 31 -2.29 -19.25 0.12
C GLY A 31 -1.84 -18.13 1.06
N ALA A 32 -1.87 -16.87 0.64
CA ALA A 32 -1.66 -15.75 1.55
C ALA A 32 -2.88 -15.53 2.45
N LYS A 33 -2.72 -14.87 3.61
CA LYS A 33 -3.86 -14.45 4.44
C LYS A 33 -4.55 -13.19 3.91
N GLY A 34 -3.89 -12.46 3.02
CA GLY A 34 -4.38 -11.23 2.41
C GLY A 34 -3.21 -10.35 1.98
N LEU A 35 -3.55 -9.29 1.24
CA LEU A 35 -2.64 -8.20 0.86
C LEU A 35 -3.11 -6.92 1.54
N ALA A 36 -2.21 -6.27 2.26
CA ALA A 36 -2.41 -4.89 2.67
C ALA A 36 -1.79 -3.96 1.62
N TRP A 37 -2.47 -2.86 1.32
CA TRP A 37 -2.05 -1.90 0.31
C TRP A 37 -2.11 -0.48 0.88
N ILE A 38 -1.26 0.38 0.35
CA ILE A 38 -1.27 1.82 0.61
C ILE A 38 -1.20 2.51 -0.74
N LYS A 39 -2.15 3.41 -0.98
CA LYS A 39 -2.13 4.29 -2.15
C LYS A 39 -1.64 5.66 -1.71
N ILE A 40 -0.69 6.23 -2.45
CA ILE A 40 -0.13 7.55 -2.16
C ILE A 40 -0.59 8.49 -3.27
N ASN A 41 -1.44 9.44 -2.92
CA ASN A 41 -1.90 10.52 -3.81
C ASN A 41 -1.32 11.85 -3.31
N GLU A 42 -1.68 12.96 -3.98
CA GLU A 42 -1.23 14.31 -3.59
C GLU A 42 -1.70 14.72 -2.19
N GLU A 43 -2.79 14.11 -1.70
CA GLU A 43 -3.33 14.31 -0.34
C GLU A 43 -2.66 13.40 0.71
N GLY A 44 -1.77 12.48 0.29
CA GLY A 44 -1.02 11.58 1.15
C GLY A 44 -1.48 10.12 1.09
N TRP A 45 -1.42 9.43 2.23
CA TRP A 45 -1.68 7.99 2.33
C TRP A 45 -3.18 7.65 2.42
N GLN A 46 -3.70 7.03 1.37
CA GLN A 46 -5.02 6.41 1.35
C GLN A 46 -4.90 4.90 1.65
N SER A 47 -5.29 4.48 2.85
CA SER A 47 -5.35 3.07 3.26
C SER A 47 -6.16 2.89 4.54
N SER A 48 -6.69 1.68 4.77
CA SER A 48 -7.19 1.29 6.11
C SER A 48 -6.09 1.21 7.17
N LEU A 49 -4.83 1.13 6.71
CA LEU A 49 -3.65 1.09 7.55
C LEU A 49 -3.22 2.45 8.09
N THR A 50 -3.58 3.57 7.44
CA THR A 50 -3.01 4.90 7.71
C THR A 50 -3.12 5.29 9.20
N LYS A 51 -4.26 4.99 9.84
CA LYS A 51 -4.50 5.30 11.27
C LYS A 51 -3.60 4.57 12.27
N PHE A 52 -2.86 3.56 11.84
CA PHE A 52 -1.97 2.77 12.69
C PHE A 52 -0.51 3.21 12.58
N PHE A 53 -0.22 4.19 11.72
CA PHE A 53 1.12 4.74 11.53
C PHE A 53 1.19 6.17 12.06
N LYS A 54 2.32 6.51 12.65
CA LYS A 54 2.67 7.90 12.92
C LYS A 54 3.27 8.53 11.67
N GLU A 55 3.30 9.86 11.63
CA GLU A 55 3.83 10.62 10.50
C GLU A 55 5.32 10.29 10.25
N GLU A 56 6.11 10.11 11.31
CA GLU A 56 7.53 9.76 11.18
C GLU A 56 7.71 8.36 10.58
N ASP A 57 6.84 7.41 10.91
CA ASP A 57 6.87 6.05 10.36
C ASP A 57 6.50 6.04 8.87
N ILE A 58 5.55 6.91 8.47
CA ILE A 58 5.14 7.10 7.08
C ILE A 58 6.30 7.63 6.23
N GLU A 59 6.99 8.68 6.70
CA GLU A 59 8.15 9.25 6.01
C GLU A 59 9.27 8.22 5.83
N VAL A 60 9.58 7.46 6.89
CA VAL A 60 10.60 6.40 6.84
C VAL A 60 10.23 5.32 5.83
N LEU A 61 8.95 4.93 5.76
CA LEU A 61 8.47 3.93 4.80
C LEU A 61 8.52 4.44 3.36
N ASN A 62 8.08 5.68 3.11
CA ASN A 62 8.16 6.30 1.79
C ASN A 62 9.61 6.37 1.31
N LYS A 63 10.53 6.81 2.17
CA LYS A 63 11.96 6.88 1.86
C LYS A 63 12.57 5.50 1.58
N ARG A 64 12.23 4.48 2.39
CA ARG A 64 12.74 3.11 2.17
C ARG A 64 12.25 2.48 0.87
N LEU A 65 11.02 2.77 0.47
CA LEU A 65 10.42 2.23 -0.75
C LEU A 65 10.65 3.11 -1.98
N ASN A 66 11.24 4.30 -1.82
CA ASN A 66 11.30 5.36 -2.82
C ASN A 66 9.90 5.65 -3.41
N ALA A 67 8.91 5.72 -2.53
CA ALA A 67 7.50 5.89 -2.88
C ALA A 67 7.15 7.38 -2.93
N GLU A 68 6.49 7.78 -4.02
CA GLU A 68 6.09 9.15 -4.31
C GLU A 68 4.60 9.17 -4.70
N PRO A 69 3.89 10.29 -4.51
CA PRO A 69 2.54 10.47 -5.03
C PRO A 69 2.44 10.18 -6.53
N SER A 70 1.41 9.46 -6.98
CA SER A 70 1.15 9.18 -8.41
C SER A 70 -0.31 8.87 -8.74
#